data_AF-A0A2T4I605-F1
#
_entry.id   AF-A0A2T4I605-F1
#
_cell.length_a   1.000
_cell.length_b   1.000
_cell.length_c   1.000
_cell.angle_alpha   90.00
_cell.angle_beta   90.00
_cell.angle_gamma   90.00
#
_symmetry.space_group_name_H-M   'P 1'
#
loop_
_entity.id
_entity.type
_entity.pdbx_description
1 polymer ?
#
loop_
_entity_poly.entity_id
_entity_poly.type
_entity_poly.pdbx_seq_one_letter_code
_entity_poly.pdbx_strand_id
1 'polypeptide(L)'
;MKTHVRSDWRGAILVCRKCGKKAGGGFGPKGKTSLAKALRKEMHGGKGRKARLGVVEVGCLGVCPKHAVTVVDASRPGEWLIVPAGTPVEEVAARLDAATPTAARPGSAAADGARQPPA
;
A
#
# COMPACT_ATOMS: atom_id res chain seq x y z
N MET A 1 20.74 19.16 -8.50
CA MET A 1 19.92 17.93 -8.63
C MET A 1 18.80 17.96 -7.61
N LYS A 2 17.59 17.51 -7.94
CA LYS A 2 16.52 17.35 -6.92
C LYS A 2 16.85 16.15 -6.04
N THR A 3 17.02 16.37 -4.75
CA THR A 3 17.30 15.31 -3.76
C THR A 3 16.03 14.64 -3.25
N HIS A 4 14.86 15.28 -3.45
CA HIS A 4 13.58 14.81 -2.94
C HIS A 4 12.46 14.95 -3.98
N VAL A 5 11.51 14.03 -3.92
CA VAL A 5 10.28 14.03 -4.71
C VAL A 5 9.09 13.93 -3.76
N ARG A 6 8.13 14.86 -3.90
CA ARG A 6 6.90 14.83 -3.10
C ARG A 6 6.03 13.62 -3.47
N SER A 7 5.53 12.95 -2.44
CA SER A 7 4.57 11.84 -2.51
C SER A 7 3.39 12.14 -1.60
N ASP A 8 2.20 11.69 -2.00
CA ASP A 8 0.96 11.78 -1.24
C ASP A 8 0.70 10.51 -0.42
N TRP A 9 1.65 9.56 -0.45
CA TRP A 9 1.57 8.30 0.29
C TRP A 9 1.54 8.57 1.79
N ARG A 10 0.48 8.10 2.46
CA ARG A 10 0.37 8.05 3.93
C ARG A 10 0.89 6.75 4.53
N GLY A 11 1.07 5.75 3.69
CA GLY A 11 1.55 4.42 4.04
C GLY A 11 1.87 3.62 2.78
N ALA A 12 2.57 2.50 2.96
CA ALA A 12 2.90 1.57 1.90
C ALA A 12 2.35 0.18 2.23
N ILE A 13 1.64 -0.40 1.28
CA ILE A 13 1.09 -1.75 1.34
C ILE A 13 1.97 -2.65 0.48
N LEU A 14 2.66 -3.59 1.12
CA LEU A 14 3.52 -4.56 0.46
C LEU A 14 2.73 -5.83 0.19
N VAL A 15 2.67 -6.24 -1.07
CA VAL A 15 1.89 -7.42 -1.51
C VAL A 15 2.85 -8.50 -2.01
N CYS A 16 2.80 -9.69 -1.42
CA CYS A 16 3.68 -10.80 -1.81
C CYS A 16 3.31 -11.33 -3.20
N ARG A 17 4.16 -11.04 -4.20
CA ARG A 17 3.93 -11.44 -5.61
C ARG A 17 3.89 -12.96 -5.78
N LYS A 18 4.70 -13.71 -5.01
CA LYS A 18 4.77 -15.18 -5.10
C LYS A 18 3.48 -15.83 -4.61
N CYS A 19 2.87 -15.30 -3.55
CA CYS A 19 1.58 -15.81 -3.05
C CYS A 19 0.47 -15.58 -4.09
N GLY A 20 0.39 -14.38 -4.68
CA GLY A 20 -0.58 -14.09 -5.74
C GLY A 20 -0.46 -15.03 -6.95
N LYS A 21 0.77 -15.36 -7.37
CA LYS A 21 1.00 -16.35 -8.43
C LYS A 21 0.53 -17.75 -8.02
N LYS A 22 0.86 -18.21 -6.81
CA LYS A 22 0.47 -19.53 -6.29
C LYS A 22 -1.04 -19.67 -6.08
N ALA A 23 -1.71 -18.58 -5.68
CA ALA A 23 -3.16 -18.54 -5.53
C ALA A 23 -3.89 -18.53 -6.89
N GLY A 24 -3.19 -18.30 -8.00
CA GLY A 24 -3.78 -18.24 -9.35
C GLY A 24 -4.55 -16.94 -9.64
N GLY A 25 -4.33 -15.89 -8.84
CA GLY A 25 -5.17 -14.69 -8.85
C GLY A 25 -6.22 -14.75 -7.74
N GLY A 26 -7.48 -14.58 -8.09
CA GLY A 26 -8.62 -14.64 -7.16
C GLY A 26 -9.32 -13.31 -6.90
N PHE A 27 -8.87 -12.21 -7.50
CA PHE A 27 -9.41 -10.88 -7.20
C PHE A 27 -10.04 -10.21 -8.42
N GLY A 28 -10.99 -9.31 -8.15
CA GLY A 28 -11.76 -8.58 -9.16
C GLY A 28 -12.85 -9.42 -9.85
N PRO A 29 -13.64 -8.83 -10.78
CA PRO A 29 -14.91 -9.40 -11.25
C PRO A 29 -14.82 -10.79 -11.91
N LYS A 30 -13.65 -11.13 -12.46
CA LYS A 30 -13.40 -12.43 -13.13
C LYS A 30 -12.50 -13.36 -12.31
N GLY A 31 -12.13 -12.99 -11.08
CA GLY A 31 -11.26 -13.79 -10.22
C GLY A 31 -9.84 -14.02 -10.75
N LYS A 32 -9.38 -13.24 -11.74
CA LYS A 32 -8.06 -13.42 -12.39
C LYS A 32 -7.08 -12.27 -12.15
N THR A 33 -7.50 -11.24 -11.41
CA THR A 33 -6.67 -10.06 -11.15
C THR A 33 -5.75 -10.34 -9.96
N SER A 34 -4.52 -9.84 -10.00
CA SER A 34 -3.67 -9.85 -8.79
C SER A 34 -4.24 -8.91 -7.74
N LEU A 35 -4.08 -9.26 -6.46
CA LEU A 35 -4.53 -8.42 -5.35
C LEU A 35 -3.97 -7.00 -5.45
N ALA A 36 -2.68 -6.85 -5.76
CA ALA A 36 -2.07 -5.53 -5.89
C ALA A 36 -2.69 -4.68 -7.01
N LYS A 37 -3.01 -5.29 -8.16
CA LYS A 37 -3.68 -4.57 -9.25
C LYS A 37 -5.11 -4.21 -8.88
N ALA A 38 -5.81 -5.10 -8.18
CA ALA A 38 -7.17 -4.85 -7.71
C ALA A 38 -7.20 -3.71 -6.67
N LEU A 39 -6.35 -3.75 -5.65
CA LEU A 39 -6.24 -2.69 -4.62
C LEU A 39 -5.89 -1.33 -5.20
N ARG A 40 -4.96 -1.26 -6.17
CA ARG A 40 -4.64 0.01 -6.86
C ARG A 40 -5.83 0.60 -7.60
N LYS A 41 -6.73 -0.25 -8.10
CA LYS A 41 -7.97 0.20 -8.76
C LYS A 41 -8.98 0.65 -7.70
N GLU A 42 -9.14 -0.11 -6.63
CA GLU A 42 -10.16 0.10 -5.61
C GLU A 42 -9.93 1.36 -4.76
N MET A 43 -8.69 1.58 -4.31
CA MET A 43 -8.37 2.64 -3.35
C MET A 43 -8.26 4.04 -4.00
N HIS A 44 -9.07 4.30 -5.03
CA HIS A 44 -9.23 5.54 -5.80
C HIS A 44 -8.62 6.77 -5.12
N GLY A 45 -7.38 7.10 -5.49
CA GLY A 45 -6.63 8.15 -4.81
C GLY A 45 -5.43 8.69 -5.59
N GLY A 46 -5.33 8.41 -6.90
CA GLY A 46 -4.20 8.78 -7.75
C GLY A 46 -3.33 7.60 -8.17
N LYS A 47 -2.35 7.84 -9.06
CA LYS A 47 -1.41 6.82 -9.56
C LYS A 47 0.00 7.10 -9.06
N GLY A 48 0.75 6.04 -8.75
CA GLY A 48 2.14 6.14 -8.31
C GLY A 48 2.27 7.03 -7.07
N ARG A 49 3.22 7.97 -7.07
CA ARG A 49 3.47 8.88 -5.93
C ARG A 49 2.29 9.76 -5.52
N LYS A 50 1.28 9.92 -6.39
CA LYS A 50 0.08 10.72 -6.09
C LYS A 50 -1.01 9.92 -5.37
N ALA A 51 -0.83 8.60 -5.23
CA ALA A 51 -1.78 7.75 -4.53
C ALA A 51 -1.79 8.05 -3.03
N ARG A 52 -2.94 7.95 -2.35
CA ARG A 52 -2.99 8.06 -0.88
C ARG A 52 -2.23 6.94 -0.18
N LEU A 53 -2.29 5.73 -0.73
CA LEU A 53 -1.55 4.56 -0.25
C LEU A 53 -0.72 3.95 -1.37
N GLY A 54 0.52 3.60 -1.06
CA GLY A 54 1.43 2.99 -2.00
C GLY A 54 1.31 1.47 -2.03
N VAL A 55 0.60 0.92 -3.01
CA VAL A 55 0.53 -0.53 -3.18
C VAL A 55 1.70 -1.02 -4.04
N VAL A 56 2.61 -1.78 -3.42
CA VAL A 56 3.85 -2.27 -4.04
C VAL A 56 3.87 -3.78 -4.02
N GLU A 57 4.16 -4.40 -5.17
CA GLU A 57 4.44 -5.84 -5.19
C GLU A 57 5.88 -6.08 -4.77
N VAL A 58 6.09 -7.01 -3.84
CA VAL A 58 7.41 -7.40 -3.35
C VAL A 58 7.71 -8.86 -3.67
N GLY A 59 8.94 -9.27 -3.39
CA GLY A 59 9.36 -10.67 -3.47
C GLY A 59 8.61 -11.60 -2.51
N CYS A 60 9.11 -12.82 -2.36
CA CYS A 60 8.56 -13.78 -1.40
C CYS A 60 8.81 -13.30 0.03
N LEU A 61 7.77 -13.27 0.86
CA LEU A 61 7.86 -12.89 2.28
C LEU A 61 8.07 -14.10 3.22
N GLY A 62 8.36 -15.29 2.67
CA GLY A 62 8.63 -16.51 3.45
C GLY A 62 7.39 -17.23 3.99
N VAL A 63 6.26 -16.51 4.14
CA VAL A 63 4.97 -17.10 4.52
C VAL A 63 4.12 -17.38 3.27
N CYS A 64 3.90 -18.66 2.97
CA CYS A 64 3.11 -19.11 1.82
C CYS A 64 1.82 -19.78 2.28
N PRO A 65 0.74 -19.02 2.56
CA PRO A 65 -0.54 -19.59 2.92
C PRO A 65 -1.18 -20.32 1.72
N LYS A 66 -2.03 -21.31 1.99
CA LYS A 66 -2.83 -21.98 0.95
C LYS A 66 -3.91 -21.01 0.45
N HIS A 67 -4.06 -20.91 -0.87
CA HIS A 67 -5.10 -20.11 -1.54
C HIS A 67 -5.23 -18.67 -1.02
N ALA A 68 -4.13 -18.02 -0.62
CA ALA A 68 -4.17 -16.67 -0.07
C ALA A 68 -2.91 -15.86 -0.40
N VAL A 69 -2.98 -14.55 -0.16
CA VAL A 69 -1.90 -13.58 -0.39
C VAL A 69 -1.54 -12.89 0.91
N THR A 70 -0.25 -12.90 1.25
CA THR A 70 0.27 -12.12 2.38
C THR A 70 0.43 -10.65 1.98
N VAL A 71 -0.06 -9.78 2.85
CA VAL A 71 -0.01 -8.33 2.72
C VAL A 71 0.56 -7.73 4.00
N VAL A 72 1.46 -6.77 3.85
CA VAL A 72 2.04 -6.02 4.98
C VAL A 72 1.67 -4.55 4.84
N ASP A 73 1.06 -4.00 5.87
CA ASP A 73 0.93 -2.57 6.05
C ASP A 73 2.21 -2.06 6.72
N ALA A 74 3.02 -1.29 6.00
CA ALA A 74 4.30 -0.80 6.50
C ALA A 74 4.15 0.18 7.68
N SER A 75 2.96 0.73 7.92
CA SER A 75 2.69 1.54 9.12
C SER A 75 2.50 0.68 10.38
N ARG A 76 2.20 -0.61 10.22
CA ARG A 76 1.98 -1.58 11.31
C ARG A 76 2.66 -2.92 10.99
N PRO A 77 4.01 -2.94 10.88
CA PRO A 77 4.74 -4.11 10.37
C PRO A 77 4.73 -5.32 11.31
N GLY A 78 4.29 -5.17 12.56
CA GLY A 78 4.19 -6.26 13.54
C GLY A 78 3.04 -7.24 13.29
N GLU A 79 2.06 -6.85 12.46
CA GLU A 79 0.91 -7.70 12.14
C GLU A 79 0.70 -7.78 10.63
N TRP A 80 0.76 -8.99 10.08
CA TRP A 80 0.63 -9.22 8.64
C TRP A 80 -0.74 -9.79 8.32
N LEU A 81 -1.32 -9.32 7.23
CA LEU A 81 -2.62 -9.80 6.77
C LEU A 81 -2.44 -10.99 5.83
N ILE A 82 -3.23 -12.03 6.06
CA ILE A 82 -3.45 -13.11 5.09
C ILE A 82 -4.79 -12.86 4.44
N VAL A 83 -4.78 -12.67 3.12
CA VAL A 83 -5.97 -12.36 2.32
C VAL A 83 -6.31 -13.58 1.46
N PRO A 84 -7.36 -14.34 1.79
CA PRO A 84 -7.83 -15.43 0.94
C PRO A 84 -8.11 -14.97 -0.50
N ALA A 85 -7.85 -15.85 -1.46
CA ALA A 85 -8.29 -15.66 -2.83
C ALA A 85 -9.82 -15.65 -2.86
N GLY A 86 -10.41 -14.72 -3.64
CA GLY A 86 -11.85 -14.54 -3.70
C GLY A 86 -12.42 -13.54 -2.68
N THR A 87 -11.62 -13.09 -1.70
CA THR A 87 -12.06 -12.02 -0.79
C THR A 87 -12.40 -10.75 -1.60
N PRO A 88 -13.56 -10.12 -1.36
CA PRO A 88 -13.93 -8.86 -1.98
C PRO A 88 -12.84 -7.80 -1.77
N VAL A 89 -12.47 -7.08 -2.84
CA VAL A 89 -11.29 -6.20 -2.83
C VAL A 89 -11.58 -4.96 -1.99
N GLU A 90 -12.82 -4.49 -2.02
CA GLU A 90 -13.39 -3.43 -1.19
C GLU A 90 -13.26 -3.74 0.32
N GLU A 91 -13.44 -5.00 0.72
CA GLU A 91 -13.27 -5.43 2.12
C GLU A 91 -11.79 -5.34 2.53
N VAL A 92 -10.90 -5.83 1.67
CA VAL A 92 -9.45 -5.74 1.91
C VAL A 92 -9.01 -4.28 1.96
N ALA A 93 -9.50 -3.44 1.05
CA ALA A 93 -9.21 -2.02 1.02
C ALA A 93 -9.69 -1.31 2.29
N ALA A 94 -10.94 -1.54 2.72
CA ALA A 94 -11.49 -0.98 3.94
C ALA A 94 -10.67 -1.35 5.18
N ARG A 95 -10.23 -2.61 5.29
CA ARG A 95 -9.38 -3.07 6.40
C ARG A 95 -8.02 -2.38 6.41
N LEU A 96 -7.41 -2.15 5.24
CA LEU A 96 -6.12 -1.47 5.10
C LEU A 96 -6.24 0.06 5.30
N ASP A 97 -7.39 0.65 4.95
CA ASP A 97 -7.66 2.07 5.15
C ASP A 97 -7.95 2.39 6.63
N ALA A 98 -8.80 1.61 7.30
CA ALA A 98 -9.09 1.78 8.73
C ALA A 98 -7.84 1.59 9.61
N ALA A 99 -6.95 0.74 9.14
CA ALA A 99 -5.65 0.46 9.72
C ALA A 99 -4.64 1.59 9.61
N THR A 100 -4.72 2.37 8.53
CA THR A 100 -3.77 3.43 8.25
C THR A 100 -4.03 4.58 9.23
N PRO A 101 -3.10 4.91 10.13
CA PRO A 101 -3.29 6.06 11.00
C PRO A 101 -3.54 7.30 10.16
N THR A 102 -4.52 8.12 10.53
CA THR A 102 -4.67 9.46 9.96
C THR A 102 -3.55 10.35 10.51
N ALA A 103 -2.30 10.01 10.20
CA ALA A 103 -1.19 10.89 10.51
C ALA A 103 -1.43 12.18 9.73
N ALA A 104 -1.75 13.26 10.46
CA ALA A 104 -1.71 14.61 9.93
C ALA A 104 -0.33 14.80 9.29
N ARG A 105 -0.31 15.31 8.05
CA ARG A 105 0.94 15.52 7.29
C ARG A 105 1.95 16.27 8.18
N PRO A 106 3.13 15.71 8.51
CA PRO A 106 4.24 16.57 8.89
C PRO A 106 4.66 17.33 7.62
N GLY A 107 4.39 18.64 7.60
CA GLY A 107 4.78 19.53 6.50
C GLY A 107 3.64 20.18 5.71
N SER A 108 2.56 20.60 6.38
CA SER A 108 1.66 21.64 5.86
C SER A 108 1.89 23.02 6.47
N ALA A 109 2.71 23.12 7.51
CA ALA A 109 3.19 24.37 8.07
C ALA A 109 4.73 24.32 8.02
N ALA A 110 5.35 25.47 7.74
CA ALA A 110 6.78 25.68 7.49
C ALA A 110 7.26 25.32 6.06
N ALA A 111 6.72 26.05 5.09
CA ALA A 111 7.53 26.52 3.96
C ALA A 111 7.31 28.03 3.79
N ASP A 112 7.44 28.76 4.89
CA ASP A 112 7.69 30.21 4.92
C ASP A 112 8.61 30.48 6.12
N GLY A 113 9.77 31.10 5.87
CA GLY A 113 10.59 31.68 6.94
C GLY A 113 12.08 31.35 6.93
N ALA A 114 12.84 32.32 6.42
CA ALA A 114 14.18 32.72 6.88
C ALA A 114 15.41 31.82 6.61
N ARG A 115 16.14 32.24 5.57
CA ARG A 115 17.61 32.31 5.54
C ARG A 115 18.11 33.02 6.82
N GLN A 116 19.09 32.44 7.51
CA GLN A 116 19.91 33.13 8.52
C GLN A 116 21.38 33.08 8.05
N PRO A 117 22.10 34.21 7.98
CA PRO A 117 23.50 34.24 7.60
C PRO A 117 24.41 33.82 8.77
N PRO A 118 25.65 33.34 8.51
CA PRO A 118 26.62 33.08 9.56
C PRO A 118 27.20 34.38 10.15
N ALA A 119 27.61 34.27 11.42
CA ALA A 119 28.16 35.32 12.26
C ALA A 119 29.56 35.79 11.85
#